data_AF-A0A9X5FAN1-F1
#
_entry.id   AF-A0A9X5FAN1-F1
#
_cell.length_a   1.000
_cell.length_b   1.000
_cell.length_c   1.000
_cell.angle_alpha   90.00
_cell.angle_beta   90.00
_cell.angle_gamma   90.00
#
_symmetry.space_group_name_H-M   'P 1'
#
loop_
_entity.id
_entity.type
_entity.pdbx_description
1 polymer ?
#
loop_
_entity_poly.entity_id
_entity_poly.type
_entity_poly.pdbx_seq_one_letter_code
_entity_poly.pdbx_strand_id
1 'polypeptide(L)'
;MPTHARRTTRTTRPDADATALAPDRPADLSAVDDAPLASTGVPSPYALAELVLGRTVDWDRVAAPEALLEEAFQTPYQNLFDPKHGSPLYLGQELQDDGTIVRKRPELAHGDEGGEKTTDDKRADADALAGVRTLAELVQALGPDAADRIPVRSAVPTPGGTFVELGQGPTLRRRLLGQIFDIHDIDMLFPPVRLGYHPDGLQWQDVGRFFDEAAEFFDPVQGAVGDCYVIAAMSSVAWSMPYTITDRSRAKAVDNQRFVHQIGFTGGNGLENVEVSDSVLVYSGTTSAPYARSKEPGEIWPAVYEKAYAKWRLGEPTDFPAIPSIAGGDPSIACRALTGLSDYRQWHTSFTAAQVLSTIQAHSVDGRTTTPMVAWTHGTEPTPGAYSDATIVANHAYSILGWMRRVPPVLVRDFLVRERLVGPVVRPEEVAAREQGGELVLGASPRARAAIVGALWPDLVGIPLRPRTYVILRNPWGSTPGTGASTASGTHQARDVDWWRSVPLGADGVFALEINAYHRLFAGTGGAA
;
A
#
# COMPACT_ATOMS: atom_id res chain seq x y z
N MET A 1 -24.75 31.44 -78.92
CA MET A 1 -24.58 30.03 -78.50
C MET A 1 -23.35 29.95 -77.60
N PRO A 2 -23.37 29.31 -76.42
CA PRO A 2 -24.50 28.88 -75.58
C PRO A 2 -24.44 29.35 -74.10
N THR A 3 -25.66 29.48 -73.53
CA THR A 3 -26.15 29.23 -72.15
C THR A 3 -25.57 29.92 -70.91
N HIS A 4 -26.36 30.87 -70.40
CA HIS A 4 -26.50 31.27 -68.99
C HIS A 4 -26.97 30.12 -68.07
N ALA A 5 -26.53 30.12 -66.80
CA ALA A 5 -27.42 29.82 -65.67
C ALA A 5 -26.93 30.48 -64.37
N ARG A 6 -27.82 31.30 -63.80
CA ARG A 6 -27.75 32.07 -62.55
C ARG A 6 -27.95 31.12 -61.37
N ARG A 7 -27.16 31.21 -60.29
CA ARG A 7 -27.48 30.53 -59.03
C ARG A 7 -27.71 31.55 -57.91
N THR A 8 -28.92 31.44 -57.38
CA THR A 8 -29.58 32.25 -56.37
C THR A 8 -28.98 32.04 -54.97
N THR A 9 -28.80 33.14 -54.25
CA THR A 9 -28.56 33.19 -52.81
C THR A 9 -29.78 32.68 -52.04
N ARG A 10 -29.58 31.71 -51.15
CA ARG A 10 -30.59 31.28 -50.18
C ARG A 10 -30.00 31.33 -48.78
N THR A 11 -30.47 32.30 -48.00
CA THR A 11 -30.33 32.40 -46.55
C THR A 11 -31.08 31.24 -45.89
N THR A 12 -30.45 30.54 -44.96
CA THR A 12 -31.11 29.56 -44.07
C THR A 12 -30.71 29.83 -42.63
N ARG A 13 -31.74 29.95 -41.78
CA ARG A 13 -31.69 30.03 -40.31
C ARG A 13 -31.11 28.74 -39.70
N PRO A 14 -30.67 28.78 -38.43
CA PRO A 14 -30.14 27.61 -37.73
C PRO A 14 -31.31 26.79 -37.20
N ASP A 15 -31.41 25.54 -37.63
CA ASP A 15 -32.28 24.55 -36.99
C ASP A 15 -31.40 23.57 -36.21
N ALA A 16 -31.76 23.44 -34.94
CA ALA A 16 -31.40 22.33 -34.09
C ALA A 16 -31.90 21.03 -34.73
N ASP A 17 -31.05 20.01 -34.78
CA ASP A 17 -31.56 18.67 -34.55
C ASP A 17 -30.47 17.75 -34.01
N ALA A 18 -30.84 17.10 -32.91
CA ALA A 18 -30.14 15.98 -32.34
C ALA A 18 -30.12 14.84 -33.36
N THR A 19 -28.95 14.26 -33.63
CA THR A 19 -28.88 12.97 -34.30
C THR A 19 -27.80 12.11 -33.68
N ALA A 20 -28.28 11.21 -32.83
CA ALA A 20 -27.88 9.82 -32.69
C ALA A 20 -26.39 9.53 -32.40
N LEU A 21 -26.14 9.29 -31.10
CA LEU A 21 -25.10 8.38 -30.62
C LEU A 21 -25.13 7.08 -31.45
N ALA A 22 -24.08 6.84 -32.22
CA ALA A 22 -23.84 5.54 -32.82
C ALA A 22 -23.56 4.51 -31.70
N PRO A 23 -24.05 3.26 -31.84
CA PRO A 23 -23.88 2.25 -30.81
C PRO A 23 -22.44 1.74 -30.79
N ASP A 24 -21.97 1.49 -29.56
CA ASP A 24 -20.85 0.63 -29.14
C ASP A 24 -19.94 0.10 -30.25
N ARG A 25 -18.82 0.80 -30.46
CA ARG A 25 -17.60 0.16 -30.95
C ARG A 25 -16.64 0.10 -29.75
N PRO A 26 -16.16 -1.09 -29.35
CA PRO A 26 -15.14 -1.17 -28.30
C PRO A 26 -13.93 -0.34 -28.75
N ALA A 27 -13.51 0.58 -27.89
CA ALA A 27 -12.28 1.33 -28.10
C ALA A 27 -11.14 0.31 -28.18
N ASP A 28 -10.37 0.37 -29.27
CA ASP A 28 -9.13 -0.39 -29.43
C ASP A 28 -8.06 0.25 -28.52
N LEU A 29 -8.15 -0.06 -27.23
CA LEU A 29 -7.20 0.37 -26.20
C LEU A 29 -5.98 -0.57 -26.27
N SER A 30 -5.10 -0.35 -27.24
CA SER A 30 -3.77 -0.96 -27.17
C SER A 30 -2.96 -0.19 -26.13
N ALA A 31 -2.53 -0.89 -25.07
CA ALA A 31 -1.67 -0.32 -24.04
C ALA A 31 -0.39 0.23 -24.70
N VAL A 32 0.00 1.46 -24.36
CA VAL A 32 1.16 2.16 -24.95
C VAL A 32 2.49 1.65 -24.36
N ASP A 33 2.42 0.82 -23.32
CA ASP A 33 3.57 0.27 -22.61
C ASP A 33 3.59 -1.28 -22.73
N ASP A 34 4.71 -1.82 -23.24
CA ASP A 34 4.98 -3.26 -23.36
C ASP A 34 5.27 -3.93 -21.99
N ALA A 35 5.30 -3.14 -20.91
CA ALA A 35 5.51 -3.66 -19.57
C ALA A 35 4.37 -4.61 -19.15
N PRO A 36 4.68 -5.82 -18.63
CA PRO A 36 3.65 -6.75 -18.20
C PRO A 36 2.74 -6.11 -17.15
N LEU A 37 1.42 -6.15 -17.41
CA LEU A 37 0.40 -5.79 -16.44
C LEU A 37 0.42 -6.81 -15.29
N ALA A 38 0.49 -6.30 -14.06
CA ALA A 38 0.33 -6.98 -12.76
C ALA A 38 1.53 -7.75 -12.18
N SER A 39 2.16 -7.17 -11.15
CA SER A 39 2.82 -7.95 -10.08
C SER A 39 2.78 -7.28 -8.69
N THR A 40 2.28 -6.04 -8.57
CA THR A 40 2.17 -5.30 -7.30
C THR A 40 1.03 -4.29 -7.37
N GLY A 41 0.14 -4.27 -6.39
CA GLY A 41 -1.02 -3.38 -6.38
C GLY A 41 -2.03 -3.75 -5.31
N VAL A 42 -2.14 -2.96 -4.24
CA VAL A 42 -3.17 -3.09 -3.21
C VAL A 42 -3.68 -1.69 -2.83
N PRO A 43 -5.00 -1.46 -2.76
CA PRO A 43 -5.56 -0.14 -2.45
C PRO A 43 -5.26 0.27 -1.01
N SER A 44 -5.35 1.58 -0.73
CA SER A 44 -5.34 2.05 0.64
C SER A 44 -6.55 1.47 1.40
N PRO A 45 -6.35 0.75 2.53
CA PRO A 45 -7.45 0.19 3.31
C PRO A 45 -8.35 1.30 3.87
N TYR A 46 -7.78 2.49 4.12
CA TYR A 46 -8.48 3.66 4.62
C TYR A 46 -9.43 4.24 3.57
N ALA A 47 -8.93 4.50 2.36
CA ALA A 47 -9.76 5.02 1.27
C ALA A 47 -10.79 3.98 0.79
N LEU A 48 -10.42 2.69 0.77
CA LEU A 48 -11.37 1.63 0.44
C LEU A 48 -12.47 1.48 1.49
N ALA A 49 -12.15 1.67 2.78
CA ALA A 49 -13.17 1.68 3.83
C ALA A 49 -14.10 2.89 3.70
N GLU A 50 -13.61 4.06 3.31
CA GLU A 50 -14.47 5.22 3.03
C GLU A 50 -15.44 4.96 1.88
N LEU A 51 -14.98 4.25 0.83
CA LEU A 51 -15.81 3.78 -0.28
C LEU A 51 -16.94 2.88 0.22
N VAL A 52 -16.59 1.79 0.91
CA VAL A 52 -17.53 0.79 1.45
C VAL A 52 -18.51 1.41 2.46
N LEU A 53 -18.06 2.38 3.27
CA LEU A 53 -18.91 3.07 4.24
C LEU A 53 -19.77 4.17 3.59
N GLY A 54 -19.54 4.50 2.32
CA GLY A 54 -20.22 5.57 1.60
C GLY A 54 -19.98 6.96 2.18
N ARG A 55 -18.88 7.17 2.92
CA ARG A 55 -18.56 8.44 3.60
C ARG A 55 -17.08 8.60 3.84
N THR A 56 -16.63 9.85 3.89
CA THR A 56 -15.26 10.19 4.29
C THR A 56 -15.06 9.99 5.80
N VAL A 57 -13.83 9.65 6.20
CA VAL A 57 -13.45 9.40 7.59
C VAL A 57 -12.24 10.25 7.94
N ASP A 58 -12.34 11.00 9.04
CA ASP A 58 -11.22 11.73 9.61
C ASP A 58 -10.36 10.76 10.43
N TRP A 59 -9.49 10.01 9.73
CA TRP A 59 -8.69 8.93 10.31
C TRP A 59 -7.79 9.36 11.47
N ASP A 60 -7.32 10.62 11.46
CA ASP A 60 -6.51 11.18 12.55
C ASP A 60 -7.30 11.36 13.86
N ARG A 61 -8.64 11.38 13.76
CA ARG A 61 -9.55 11.47 14.92
C ARG A 61 -10.16 10.13 15.34
N VAL A 62 -9.91 9.06 14.60
CA VAL A 62 -10.40 7.72 14.95
C VAL A 62 -9.51 7.14 16.05
N ALA A 63 -10.08 6.85 17.21
CA ALA A 63 -9.32 6.35 18.36
C ALA A 63 -8.72 4.94 18.15
N ALA A 64 -9.41 4.10 17.38
CA ALA A 64 -9.00 2.72 17.06
C ALA A 64 -9.26 2.46 15.57
N PRO A 65 -8.40 2.95 14.67
CA PRO A 65 -8.60 2.81 13.22
C PRO A 65 -8.61 1.34 12.80
N GLU A 66 -7.86 0.47 13.47
CA GLU A 66 -7.81 -0.97 13.21
C GLU A 66 -9.20 -1.60 13.39
N ALA A 67 -9.89 -1.27 14.48
CA ALA A 67 -11.22 -1.80 14.78
C ALA A 67 -12.27 -1.34 13.75
N LEU A 68 -12.17 -0.09 13.28
CA LEU A 68 -13.07 0.40 12.23
C LEU A 68 -12.81 -0.31 10.89
N LEU A 69 -11.56 -0.61 10.57
CA LEU A 69 -11.22 -1.40 9.37
C LEU A 69 -11.72 -2.85 9.50
N GLU A 70 -11.61 -3.46 10.69
CA GLU A 70 -12.18 -4.79 10.94
C GLU A 70 -13.70 -4.81 10.78
N GLU A 71 -14.38 -3.78 11.25
CA GLU A 71 -15.83 -3.61 11.08
C GLU A 71 -16.20 -3.41 9.61
N ALA A 72 -15.53 -2.50 8.90
CA ALA A 72 -15.81 -2.23 7.49
C ALA A 72 -15.60 -3.45 6.60
N PHE A 73 -14.53 -4.22 6.85
CA PHE A 73 -14.15 -5.37 6.00
C PHE A 73 -14.57 -6.73 6.56
N GLN A 74 -15.21 -6.78 7.73
CA GLN A 74 -15.60 -8.03 8.41
C GLN A 74 -14.44 -9.05 8.46
N THR A 75 -13.21 -8.57 8.63
CA THR A 75 -11.98 -9.34 8.54
C THR A 75 -11.00 -8.85 9.60
N PRO A 76 -10.40 -9.74 10.42
CA PRO A 76 -9.41 -9.33 11.42
C PRO A 76 -8.26 -8.51 10.82
N TYR A 77 -7.79 -7.49 11.53
CA TYR A 77 -6.86 -6.48 11.01
C TYR A 77 -5.56 -7.12 10.49
N GLN A 78 -5.01 -8.04 11.28
CA GLN A 78 -3.81 -8.81 10.93
C GLN A 78 -3.95 -9.67 9.67
N ASN A 79 -5.18 -10.00 9.27
CA ASN A 79 -5.49 -10.78 8.07
C ASN A 79 -5.77 -9.91 6.85
N LEU A 80 -5.87 -8.58 6.99
CA LEU A 80 -6.18 -7.67 5.88
C LEU A 80 -5.04 -7.55 4.87
N PHE A 81 -3.79 -7.69 5.31
CA PHE A 81 -2.62 -7.29 4.52
C PHE A 81 -1.90 -8.46 3.81
N ASP A 82 -2.55 -9.62 3.70
CA ASP A 82 -2.05 -10.75 2.91
C ASP A 82 -3.21 -11.45 2.17
N PRO A 83 -3.14 -11.62 0.83
CA PRO A 83 -4.22 -12.21 0.04
C PRO A 83 -4.53 -13.65 0.45
N LYS A 84 -3.58 -14.39 1.04
CA LYS A 84 -3.80 -15.79 1.46
C LYS A 84 -4.89 -15.94 2.51
N HIS A 85 -5.16 -14.89 3.28
CA HIS A 85 -6.20 -14.90 4.30
C HIS A 85 -7.60 -14.66 3.74
N GLY A 86 -7.69 -14.36 2.44
CA GLY A 86 -8.92 -14.05 1.76
C GLY A 86 -9.37 -12.61 1.91
N SER A 87 -8.43 -11.71 2.18
CA SER A 87 -8.70 -10.30 2.49
C SER A 87 -9.51 -9.59 1.39
N PRO A 88 -10.48 -8.73 1.79
CA PRO A 88 -11.21 -7.83 0.89
C PRO A 88 -10.34 -6.80 0.15
N LEU A 89 -9.14 -6.47 0.65
CA LEU A 89 -8.24 -5.52 -0.02
C LEU A 89 -7.76 -6.04 -1.39
N TYR A 90 -7.77 -7.35 -1.57
CA TYR A 90 -7.35 -8.05 -2.79
C TYR A 90 -8.56 -8.47 -3.62
N LEU A 91 -9.64 -7.70 -3.57
CA LEU A 91 -10.84 -7.92 -4.38
C LEU A 91 -10.47 -8.03 -5.86
N GLY A 92 -10.98 -9.07 -6.53
CA GLY A 92 -10.70 -9.34 -7.94
C GLY A 92 -9.26 -9.77 -8.23
N GLN A 93 -8.42 -9.99 -7.21
CA GLN A 93 -7.07 -10.52 -7.38
C GLN A 93 -7.05 -12.02 -7.12
N GLU A 94 -6.52 -12.78 -8.07
CA GLU A 94 -6.35 -14.23 -7.99
C GLU A 94 -4.86 -14.56 -7.94
N LEU A 95 -4.41 -15.14 -6.81
CA LEU A 95 -3.07 -15.70 -6.65
C LEU A 95 -2.98 -17.02 -7.43
N GLN A 96 -2.08 -17.07 -8.40
CA GLN A 96 -1.78 -18.25 -9.21
C GLN A 96 -0.76 -19.14 -8.49
N ASP A 97 -0.64 -20.41 -8.91
CA ASP A 97 0.26 -21.40 -8.31
C ASP A 97 1.75 -21.00 -8.40
N ASP A 98 2.11 -20.17 -9.37
CA ASP A 98 3.47 -19.62 -9.55
C ASP A 98 3.73 -18.36 -8.70
N GLY A 99 2.76 -17.95 -7.88
CA GLY A 99 2.82 -16.77 -7.01
C GLY A 99 2.48 -15.45 -7.71
N THR A 100 2.14 -15.48 -9.01
CA THR A 100 1.67 -14.28 -9.73
C THR A 100 0.23 -13.94 -9.35
N ILE A 101 -0.16 -12.67 -9.55
CA ILE A 101 -1.51 -12.20 -9.23
C ILE A 101 -2.16 -11.64 -10.49
N VAL A 102 -3.33 -12.18 -10.84
CA VAL A 102 -4.15 -11.71 -11.96
C VAL A 102 -5.32 -10.90 -11.42
N ARG A 103 -5.63 -9.77 -12.06
CA ARG A 103 -6.78 -8.93 -11.71
C ARG A 103 -7.94 -9.16 -12.68
N LYS A 104 -9.10 -9.56 -12.16
CA LYS A 104 -10.36 -9.72 -12.89
C LYS A 104 -11.49 -9.04 -12.12
N ARG A 105 -12.49 -8.50 -12.84
CA ARG A 105 -13.73 -8.03 -12.22
C ARG A 105 -14.39 -9.19 -11.43
N PRO A 106 -14.69 -9.01 -10.14
CA PRO A 106 -15.26 -10.07 -9.31
C PRO A 106 -16.71 -10.37 -9.71
N GLU A 107 -17.08 -11.64 -9.66
CA GLU A 107 -18.48 -12.08 -9.72
C GLU A 107 -18.99 -12.19 -8.29
N LEU A 108 -19.72 -11.18 -7.83
CA LEU A 108 -20.30 -11.16 -6.48
C LEU A 108 -21.74 -11.67 -6.52
N ALA A 109 -22.11 -12.42 -5.48
CA ALA A 109 -23.50 -12.81 -5.26
C ALA A 109 -24.17 -11.70 -4.44
N HIS A 110 -24.70 -10.68 -5.13
CA HIS A 110 -25.65 -9.77 -4.49
C HIS A 110 -26.93 -10.58 -4.27
N GLY A 111 -27.37 -10.70 -3.01
CA GLY A 111 -28.67 -11.32 -2.74
C GLY A 111 -29.76 -10.59 -3.51
N ASP A 112 -30.77 -11.32 -3.99
CA ASP A 112 -31.90 -10.74 -4.73
C ASP A 112 -32.30 -9.37 -4.18
N GLU A 113 -32.40 -8.40 -5.08
CA GLU A 113 -32.61 -6.98 -4.83
C GLU A 113 -33.73 -6.73 -3.79
N GLY A 114 -33.45 -5.89 -2.78
CA GLY A 114 -34.48 -5.08 -2.13
C GLY A 114 -35.10 -5.57 -0.81
N GLY A 115 -34.52 -6.54 -0.11
CA GLY A 115 -34.99 -6.93 1.22
C GLY A 115 -33.97 -6.64 2.32
N GLU A 116 -34.28 -5.73 3.25
CA GLU A 116 -33.56 -5.63 4.53
C GLU A 116 -33.61 -7.01 5.20
N LYS A 117 -32.47 -7.71 5.27
CA LYS A 117 -32.40 -9.03 5.92
C LYS A 117 -32.84 -8.89 7.36
N THR A 118 -33.89 -9.60 7.73
CA THR A 118 -34.42 -9.59 9.09
C THR A 118 -33.43 -10.23 10.05
N THR A 119 -33.57 -9.98 11.36
CA THR A 119 -32.78 -10.68 12.40
C THR A 119 -32.93 -12.21 12.33
N ASP A 120 -33.99 -12.72 11.73
CA ASP A 120 -34.23 -14.15 11.52
C ASP A 120 -33.41 -14.71 10.34
N ASP A 121 -33.14 -13.93 9.30
CA ASP A 121 -32.28 -14.35 8.18
C ASP A 121 -30.80 -14.45 8.59
N LYS A 122 -30.34 -13.58 9.50
CA LYS A 122 -28.99 -13.67 10.09
C LYS A 122 -28.87 -14.87 11.04
N ARG A 123 -29.95 -15.24 11.74
CA ARG A 123 -30.02 -16.48 12.53
C ARG A 123 -29.99 -17.72 11.65
N ALA A 124 -30.68 -17.72 10.51
CA ALA A 124 -30.69 -18.85 9.59
C ALA A 124 -29.31 -19.22 9.04
N ASP A 125 -28.45 -18.24 8.74
CA ASP A 125 -27.07 -18.48 8.29
C ASP A 125 -26.17 -19.03 9.42
N ALA A 126 -26.37 -18.60 10.68
CA ALA A 126 -25.66 -19.14 11.85
C ALA A 126 -26.20 -20.52 12.29
N ASP A 127 -27.50 -20.77 12.12
CA ASP A 127 -28.17 -22.04 12.41
C ASP A 127 -27.87 -23.13 11.36
N ALA A 128 -27.44 -22.76 10.15
CA ALA A 128 -27.12 -23.69 9.07
C ALA A 128 -26.02 -24.71 9.44
N LEU A 129 -25.10 -24.36 10.34
CA LEU A 129 -24.04 -25.25 10.82
C LEU A 129 -24.38 -25.93 12.16
N ALA A 130 -25.40 -25.46 12.88
CA ALA A 130 -25.76 -26.00 14.20
C ALA A 130 -26.22 -27.48 14.15
N GLY A 131 -26.76 -27.91 13.00
CA GLY A 131 -27.21 -29.27 12.73
C GLY A 131 -26.15 -30.23 12.20
N VAL A 132 -24.95 -29.74 11.86
CA VAL A 132 -23.90 -30.56 11.24
C VAL A 132 -23.30 -31.52 12.29
N ARG A 133 -23.28 -32.81 11.96
CA ARG A 133 -22.73 -33.90 12.80
C ARG A 133 -21.66 -34.71 12.10
N THR A 134 -21.60 -34.66 10.77
CA THR A 134 -20.61 -35.37 9.96
C THR A 134 -19.89 -34.45 8.99
N LEU A 135 -18.71 -34.86 8.52
CA LEU A 135 -17.97 -34.10 7.49
C LEU A 135 -18.75 -34.01 6.17
N ALA A 136 -19.54 -35.05 5.84
CA ALA A 136 -20.40 -35.05 4.66
C ALA A 136 -21.51 -34.00 4.76
N GLU A 137 -22.14 -33.86 5.94
CA GLU A 137 -23.13 -32.81 6.20
C GLU A 137 -22.51 -31.42 6.18
N LEU A 138 -21.26 -31.27 6.66
CA LEU A 138 -20.53 -30.02 6.58
C LEU A 138 -20.30 -29.59 5.12
N VAL A 139 -19.82 -30.52 4.29
CA VAL A 139 -19.64 -30.29 2.85
C VAL A 139 -20.95 -29.94 2.17
N GLN A 140 -22.04 -30.64 2.50
CA GLN A 140 -23.36 -30.35 1.94
C GLN A 140 -23.87 -28.97 2.36
N ALA A 141 -23.67 -28.56 3.62
CA ALA A 141 -24.07 -27.25 4.14
C ALA A 141 -23.25 -26.10 3.53
N LEU A 142 -21.96 -26.33 3.24
CA LEU A 142 -21.08 -25.34 2.61
C LEU A 142 -21.19 -25.30 1.07
N GLY A 143 -21.87 -26.28 0.49
CA GLY A 143 -22.05 -26.47 -0.95
C GLY A 143 -21.10 -27.54 -1.52
N PRO A 144 -21.60 -28.46 -2.38
CA PRO A 144 -20.82 -29.60 -2.85
C PRO A 144 -19.57 -29.22 -3.66
N ASP A 145 -19.58 -28.09 -4.37
CA ASP A 145 -18.43 -27.58 -5.14
C ASP A 145 -17.32 -26.98 -4.24
N ALA A 146 -17.53 -26.92 -2.93
CA ALA A 146 -16.62 -26.30 -1.97
C ALA A 146 -15.64 -27.29 -1.33
N ALA A 147 -15.91 -28.60 -1.32
CA ALA A 147 -15.11 -29.59 -0.57
C ALA A 147 -13.62 -29.58 -0.96
N ASP A 148 -13.32 -29.55 -2.26
CA ASP A 148 -11.95 -29.57 -2.78
C ASP A 148 -11.28 -28.19 -2.75
N ARG A 149 -12.06 -27.13 -2.51
CA ARG A 149 -11.64 -25.73 -2.63
C ARG A 149 -11.63 -24.97 -1.31
N ILE A 150 -12.09 -25.59 -0.21
CA ILE A 150 -11.99 -25.05 1.14
C ILE A 150 -10.61 -25.44 1.70
N PRO A 151 -9.71 -24.46 1.91
CA PRO A 151 -8.40 -24.78 2.45
C PRO A 151 -8.50 -25.16 3.93
N VAL A 152 -7.70 -26.12 4.36
CA VAL A 152 -7.48 -26.37 5.79
C VAL A 152 -6.43 -25.37 6.29
N ARG A 153 -6.82 -24.47 7.19
CA ARG A 153 -5.92 -23.49 7.80
C ARG A 153 -5.02 -24.13 8.86
N SER A 154 -5.59 -25.03 9.65
CA SER A 154 -4.89 -25.74 10.71
C SER A 154 -5.54 -27.10 10.96
N ALA A 155 -4.72 -28.09 11.31
CA ALA A 155 -5.18 -29.40 11.74
C ALA A 155 -4.33 -29.85 12.92
N VAL A 156 -4.95 -29.93 14.10
CA VAL A 156 -4.26 -30.27 15.36
C VAL A 156 -4.87 -31.54 15.94
N PRO A 157 -4.07 -32.59 16.19
CA PRO A 157 -4.55 -33.76 16.91
C PRO A 157 -4.86 -33.40 18.36
N THR A 158 -5.99 -33.90 18.86
CA THR A 158 -6.46 -33.74 20.23
C THR A 158 -6.71 -35.11 20.86
N PRO A 159 -6.79 -35.24 22.19
CA PRO A 159 -7.05 -36.53 22.84
C PRO A 159 -8.34 -37.24 22.41
N GLY A 160 -9.32 -36.50 21.87
CA GLY A 160 -10.63 -37.02 21.44
C GLY A 160 -10.85 -37.04 19.92
N GLY A 161 -9.84 -36.71 19.11
CA GLY A 161 -9.99 -36.59 17.65
C GLY A 161 -9.06 -35.55 17.03
N THR A 162 -9.48 -34.90 15.96
CA THR A 162 -8.70 -33.85 15.29
C THR A 162 -9.51 -32.55 15.26
N PHE A 163 -8.93 -31.45 15.74
CA PHE A 163 -9.47 -30.12 15.51
C PHE A 163 -8.98 -29.62 14.15
N VAL A 164 -9.90 -29.30 13.25
CA VAL A 164 -9.59 -28.78 11.92
C VAL A 164 -10.20 -27.39 11.78
N GLU A 165 -9.37 -26.38 11.55
CA GLU A 165 -9.80 -25.04 11.19
C GLU A 165 -9.89 -24.95 9.67
N LEU A 166 -11.10 -24.74 9.16
CA LEU A 166 -11.35 -24.56 7.73
C LEU A 166 -11.28 -23.08 7.36
N GLY A 167 -10.70 -22.79 6.21
CA GLY A 167 -10.79 -21.47 5.58
C GLY A 167 -12.11 -21.26 4.86
N GLN A 168 -12.24 -20.11 4.19
CA GLN A 168 -13.44 -19.79 3.43
C GLN A 168 -13.38 -20.43 2.05
N GLY A 169 -14.42 -21.18 1.69
CA GLY A 169 -14.61 -21.66 0.31
C GLY A 169 -15.05 -20.52 -0.64
N PRO A 170 -14.92 -20.71 -1.97
CA PRO A 170 -15.21 -19.67 -2.96
C PRO A 170 -16.64 -19.10 -2.88
N THR A 171 -17.64 -19.95 -2.64
CA THR A 171 -19.06 -19.54 -2.56
C THR A 171 -19.34 -18.66 -1.35
N LEU A 172 -18.90 -19.09 -0.16
CA LEU A 172 -19.04 -18.29 1.07
C LEU A 172 -18.30 -16.96 0.93
N ARG A 173 -17.11 -16.98 0.32
CA ARG A 173 -16.32 -15.78 0.05
C ARG A 173 -17.04 -14.80 -0.87
N ARG A 174 -17.61 -15.24 -2.00
CA ARG A 174 -18.41 -14.36 -2.88
C ARG A 174 -19.59 -13.73 -2.17
N ARG A 175 -20.26 -14.48 -1.28
CA ARG A 175 -21.39 -13.98 -0.50
C ARG A 175 -20.97 -12.96 0.57
N LEU A 176 -19.85 -13.20 1.26
CA LEU A 176 -19.28 -12.24 2.22
C LEU A 176 -18.84 -10.96 1.51
N LEU A 177 -18.10 -11.08 0.41
CA LEU A 177 -17.68 -9.92 -0.38
C LEU A 177 -18.88 -9.13 -0.95
N GLY A 178 -19.96 -9.81 -1.36
CA GLY A 178 -21.21 -9.15 -1.77
C GLY A 178 -22.00 -8.49 -0.63
N GLN A 179 -21.62 -8.71 0.63
CA GLN A 179 -22.14 -7.95 1.79
C GLN A 179 -21.27 -6.73 2.13
N ILE A 180 -19.99 -6.75 1.71
CA ILE A 180 -19.03 -5.67 1.96
C ILE A 180 -19.08 -4.65 0.82
N PHE A 181 -19.09 -5.13 -0.44
CA PHE A 181 -19.08 -4.28 -1.63
C PHE A 181 -20.42 -4.35 -2.33
N ASP A 182 -21.04 -3.19 -2.54
CA ASP A 182 -22.24 -3.09 -3.37
C ASP A 182 -21.88 -2.98 -4.87
N ILE A 183 -22.90 -2.94 -5.74
CA ILE A 183 -22.65 -2.87 -7.18
C ILE A 183 -21.97 -1.56 -7.61
N HIS A 184 -22.21 -0.45 -6.90
CA HIS A 184 -21.59 0.84 -7.17
C HIS A 184 -20.11 0.82 -6.80
N ASP A 185 -19.73 0.19 -5.69
CA ASP A 185 -18.33 -0.04 -5.31
C ASP A 185 -17.60 -0.85 -6.40
N ILE A 186 -18.24 -1.89 -6.94
CA ILE A 186 -17.65 -2.70 -8.00
C ILE A 186 -17.51 -1.90 -9.30
N ASP A 187 -18.48 -1.07 -9.66
CA ASP A 187 -18.38 -0.22 -10.85
C ASP A 187 -17.35 0.89 -10.71
N MET A 188 -17.16 1.41 -9.50
CA MET A 188 -16.07 2.34 -9.19
C MET A 188 -14.72 1.63 -9.32
N LEU A 189 -14.53 0.46 -8.70
CA LEU A 189 -13.23 -0.21 -8.70
C LEU A 189 -12.89 -0.93 -10.01
N PHE A 190 -13.89 -1.40 -10.75
CA PHE A 190 -13.75 -2.19 -11.98
C PHE A 190 -14.60 -1.61 -13.12
N PRO A 191 -14.30 -0.39 -13.57
CA PRO A 191 -15.15 0.30 -14.54
C PRO A 191 -15.29 -0.47 -15.85
N PRO A 192 -16.45 -0.39 -16.53
CA PRO A 192 -16.60 -0.96 -17.86
C PRO A 192 -15.62 -0.28 -18.83
N VAL A 193 -15.16 -1.03 -19.82
CA VAL A 193 -14.24 -0.50 -20.85
C VAL A 193 -14.99 0.47 -21.77
N ARG A 194 -15.00 1.74 -21.40
CA ARG A 194 -15.64 2.85 -22.13
C ARG A 194 -14.78 4.10 -22.01
N LEU A 195 -14.79 4.92 -23.06
CA LEU A 195 -14.13 6.22 -23.05
C LEU A 195 -14.89 7.20 -22.16
N GLY A 196 -14.17 8.00 -21.39
CA GLY A 196 -14.75 9.05 -20.57
C GLY A 196 -15.45 8.55 -19.30
N TYR A 197 -14.67 8.33 -18.26
CA TYR A 197 -15.11 7.77 -16.99
C TYR A 197 -15.86 8.80 -16.11
N HIS A 198 -17.15 8.54 -15.88
CA HIS A 198 -18.04 9.33 -15.01
C HIS A 198 -18.86 8.38 -14.13
N PRO A 199 -18.28 7.85 -13.04
CA PRO A 199 -18.99 6.94 -12.15
C PRO A 199 -20.03 7.69 -11.32
N ASP A 200 -21.13 7.00 -11.00
CA ASP A 200 -22.19 7.54 -10.16
C ASP A 200 -21.63 7.96 -8.78
N GLY A 201 -22.12 9.09 -8.26
CA GLY A 201 -21.68 9.62 -6.98
C GLY A 201 -20.37 10.41 -7.02
N LEU A 202 -19.61 10.40 -8.12
CA LEU A 202 -18.41 11.21 -8.29
C LEU A 202 -18.57 12.27 -9.40
N GLN A 203 -17.76 13.32 -9.33
CA GLN A 203 -17.70 14.38 -10.33
C GLN A 203 -16.25 14.83 -10.57
N TRP A 204 -15.95 15.25 -11.79
CA TRP A 204 -14.67 15.88 -12.12
C TRP A 204 -14.72 17.37 -11.79
N GLN A 205 -13.88 17.82 -10.87
CA GLN A 205 -13.90 19.17 -10.34
C GLN A 205 -12.48 19.67 -10.06
N ASP A 206 -12.24 20.95 -10.37
CA ASP A 206 -11.07 21.68 -9.87
C ASP A 206 -11.33 22.05 -8.39
N VAL A 207 -10.51 21.50 -7.50
CA VAL A 207 -10.68 21.62 -6.04
C VAL A 207 -9.48 22.25 -5.35
N GLY A 208 -8.49 22.74 -6.10
CA GLY A 208 -7.25 23.20 -5.50
C GLY A 208 -6.23 23.78 -6.48
N ARG A 209 -5.08 24.14 -5.94
CA ARG A 209 -3.93 24.62 -6.71
C ARG A 209 -3.02 23.44 -7.03
N PHE A 210 -2.30 23.53 -8.15
CA PHE A 210 -1.39 22.47 -8.56
C PHE A 210 -0.33 22.19 -7.49
N PHE A 211 0.42 23.20 -7.06
CA PHE A 211 1.37 23.14 -5.95
C PHE A 211 0.97 24.08 -4.83
N ASP A 212 1.23 23.66 -3.60
CA ASP A 212 1.27 24.54 -2.43
C ASP A 212 2.62 25.28 -2.36
N GLU A 213 3.70 24.53 -2.56
CA GLU A 213 5.07 25.04 -2.62
C GLU A 213 5.85 24.42 -3.79
N ALA A 214 6.13 23.13 -3.70
CA ALA A 214 6.78 22.30 -4.71
C ALA A 214 6.40 20.84 -4.44
N ALA A 215 6.77 19.93 -5.36
CA ALA A 215 6.54 18.51 -5.12
C ALA A 215 7.38 18.01 -3.93
N GLU A 216 6.71 17.58 -2.86
CA GLU A 216 7.29 16.91 -1.72
C GLU A 216 7.05 15.40 -1.79
N PHE A 217 7.94 14.62 -1.15
CA PHE A 217 7.84 13.17 -1.19
C PHE A 217 6.60 12.62 -0.46
N PHE A 218 6.04 13.38 0.48
CA PHE A 218 4.90 12.94 1.28
C PHE A 218 3.55 13.35 0.70
N ASP A 219 3.50 14.23 -0.31
CA ASP A 219 2.25 14.67 -0.92
C ASP A 219 1.46 13.50 -1.48
N PRO A 220 2.04 12.58 -2.28
CA PRO A 220 1.27 11.51 -2.87
C PRO A 220 0.74 10.55 -1.80
N VAL A 221 -0.57 10.59 -1.58
CA VAL A 221 -1.32 9.66 -0.73
C VAL A 221 -2.27 8.87 -1.62
N GLN A 222 -2.09 7.55 -1.62
CA GLN A 222 -2.89 6.63 -2.42
C GLN A 222 -4.34 6.54 -1.93
N GLY A 223 -5.28 6.45 -2.88
CA GLY A 223 -6.70 6.21 -2.61
C GLY A 223 -7.13 4.75 -2.70
N ALA A 224 -8.39 4.53 -3.09
CA ALA A 224 -9.04 3.22 -3.15
C ALA A 224 -8.63 2.36 -4.37
N VAL A 225 -7.65 2.81 -5.16
CA VAL A 225 -7.13 2.10 -6.34
C VAL A 225 -5.85 1.37 -5.98
N GLY A 226 -5.66 0.16 -6.52
CA GLY A 226 -4.46 -0.66 -6.31
C GLY A 226 -3.25 -0.20 -7.14
N ASP A 227 -2.94 1.09 -7.15
CA ASP A 227 -1.90 1.72 -7.95
C ASP A 227 -0.70 2.19 -7.12
N CYS A 228 -0.48 1.58 -5.95
CA CYS A 228 0.65 1.84 -5.06
C CYS A 228 2.01 1.97 -5.77
N TYR A 229 2.21 1.26 -6.88
CA TYR A 229 3.43 1.30 -7.68
C TYR A 229 3.70 2.69 -8.29
N VAL A 230 2.66 3.40 -8.77
CA VAL A 230 2.83 4.75 -9.32
C VAL A 230 2.91 5.78 -8.20
N ILE A 231 2.14 5.64 -7.12
CA ILE A 231 2.20 6.55 -5.96
C ILE A 231 3.59 6.49 -5.29
N ALA A 232 4.13 5.28 -5.09
CA ALA A 232 5.47 5.08 -4.56
C ALA A 232 6.55 5.65 -5.50
N ALA A 233 6.37 5.53 -6.82
CA ALA A 233 7.28 6.12 -7.80
C ALA A 233 7.22 7.65 -7.78
N MET A 234 6.03 8.26 -7.74
CA MET A 234 5.86 9.72 -7.61
C MET A 234 6.56 10.26 -6.36
N SER A 235 6.35 9.61 -5.21
CA SER A 235 7.02 9.96 -3.96
C SER A 235 8.55 9.84 -4.05
N SER A 236 9.06 8.80 -4.73
CA SER A 236 10.51 8.60 -4.93
C SER A 236 11.12 9.62 -5.89
N VAL A 237 10.39 10.01 -6.93
CA VAL A 237 10.80 11.05 -7.88
C VAL A 237 10.78 12.43 -7.21
N ALA A 238 9.69 12.79 -6.51
CA ALA A 238 9.63 14.03 -5.75
C ALA A 238 10.75 14.12 -4.71
N TRP A 239 11.10 12.99 -4.07
CA TRP A 239 12.17 12.93 -3.08
C TRP A 239 13.57 13.14 -3.67
N SER A 240 13.90 12.52 -4.81
CA SER A 240 15.27 12.45 -5.34
C SER A 240 15.52 13.43 -6.49
N MET A 241 14.49 13.75 -7.25
CA MET A 241 14.50 14.57 -8.46
C MET A 241 13.24 15.47 -8.50
N PRO A 242 13.02 16.36 -7.51
CA PRO A 242 11.79 17.13 -7.39
C PRO A 242 11.45 17.94 -8.65
N TYR A 243 12.45 18.46 -9.36
CA TYR A 243 12.28 19.23 -10.59
C TYR A 243 11.84 18.40 -11.82
N THR A 244 11.72 17.08 -11.68
CA THR A 244 11.04 16.24 -12.69
C THR A 244 9.52 16.41 -12.61
N ILE A 245 8.99 16.67 -11.41
CA ILE A 245 7.57 16.98 -11.20
C ILE A 245 7.39 18.48 -11.39
N THR A 246 6.84 18.88 -12.53
CA THR A 246 6.70 20.30 -12.90
C THR A 246 5.27 20.64 -13.29
N ASP A 247 4.86 21.87 -13.00
CA ASP A 247 3.67 22.47 -13.58
C ASP A 247 4.03 23.13 -14.92
N ARG A 248 3.71 22.47 -16.03
CA ARG A 248 3.82 23.03 -17.38
C ARG A 248 2.44 23.41 -17.90
N SER A 249 1.88 24.46 -17.32
CA SER A 249 0.52 24.92 -17.65
C SER A 249 0.47 25.87 -18.86
N ARG A 250 -0.62 25.79 -19.63
CA ARG A 250 -0.99 26.80 -20.64
C ARG A 250 -2.49 27.05 -20.65
N ALA A 251 -2.89 28.28 -20.99
CA ALA A 251 -4.29 28.61 -21.19
C ALA A 251 -4.88 27.89 -22.43
N LYS A 252 -6.11 27.39 -22.30
CA LYS A 252 -6.90 26.81 -23.39
C LYS A 252 -7.83 27.81 -24.08
N ALA A 253 -8.18 28.90 -23.40
CA ALA A 253 -9.15 29.88 -23.88
C ALA A 253 -8.58 31.30 -23.80
N VAL A 254 -9.16 32.21 -24.59
CA VAL A 254 -8.73 33.63 -24.70
C VAL A 254 -8.88 34.38 -23.38
N ASP A 255 -9.76 33.91 -22.49
CA ASP A 255 -10.00 34.49 -21.17
C ASP A 255 -8.92 34.16 -20.13
N ASN A 256 -7.96 33.27 -20.44
CA ASN A 256 -6.95 32.76 -19.52
C ASN A 256 -7.53 32.20 -18.21
N GLN A 257 -8.77 31.67 -18.22
CA GLN A 257 -9.41 31.11 -17.02
C GLN A 257 -9.48 29.58 -17.03
N ARG A 258 -9.00 28.93 -18.09
CA ARG A 258 -8.96 27.47 -18.21
C ARG A 258 -7.55 27.05 -18.58
N PHE A 259 -6.93 26.23 -17.74
CA PHE A 259 -5.57 25.76 -17.93
C PHE A 259 -5.54 24.26 -18.25
N VAL A 260 -4.46 23.85 -18.90
CA VAL A 260 -4.05 22.45 -18.96
C VAL A 260 -2.59 22.34 -18.64
N HIS A 261 -2.23 21.23 -18.02
CA HIS A 261 -0.87 20.84 -17.66
C HIS A 261 -0.38 19.84 -18.68
N GLN A 262 0.83 20.08 -19.18
CA GLN A 262 1.55 19.13 -20.02
C GLN A 262 2.47 18.28 -19.14
N ILE A 263 2.17 16.99 -19.04
CA ILE A 263 2.98 16.02 -18.29
C ILE A 263 3.63 15.05 -19.29
N GLY A 264 4.93 14.82 -19.14
CA GLY A 264 5.69 13.92 -20.00
C GLY A 264 5.84 12.53 -19.38
N PHE A 265 5.58 11.49 -20.16
CA PHE A 265 5.85 10.10 -19.77
C PHE A 265 6.70 9.42 -20.84
N THR A 266 7.64 8.56 -20.43
CA THR A 266 8.53 7.83 -21.34
C THR A 266 8.11 6.37 -21.45
N GLY A 267 7.56 5.98 -22.60
CA GLY A 267 7.15 4.61 -22.92
C GLY A 267 8.08 3.89 -23.90
N GLY A 268 7.55 2.85 -24.56
CA GLY A 268 8.24 2.14 -25.65
C GLY A 268 8.54 3.03 -26.86
N ASN A 269 7.70 4.04 -27.10
CA ASN A 269 7.84 5.00 -28.20
C ASN A 269 8.70 6.24 -27.85
N GLY A 270 9.31 6.27 -26.67
CA GLY A 270 10.04 7.43 -26.15
C GLY A 270 9.15 8.39 -25.36
N LEU A 271 9.53 9.66 -25.30
CA LEU A 271 8.83 10.68 -24.53
C LEU A 271 7.52 11.11 -25.23
N GLU A 272 6.42 10.96 -24.51
CA GLU A 272 5.08 11.37 -24.93
C GLU A 272 4.54 12.42 -23.96
N ASN A 273 3.92 13.47 -24.51
CA ASN A 273 3.34 14.54 -23.70
C ASN A 273 1.83 14.40 -23.64
N VAL A 274 1.28 14.40 -22.43
CA VAL A 274 -0.15 14.30 -22.17
C VAL A 274 -0.65 15.61 -21.58
N GLU A 275 -1.74 16.13 -22.15
CA GLU A 275 -2.44 17.31 -21.62
C GLU A 275 -3.63 16.88 -20.76
N VAL A 276 -3.68 17.38 -19.53
CA VAL A 276 -4.81 17.21 -18.59
C VAL A 276 -5.22 18.55 -17.97
N SER A 277 -6.49 18.71 -17.59
CA SER A 277 -6.93 19.86 -16.76
C SER A 277 -6.76 19.61 -15.26
N ASP A 278 -6.91 20.67 -14.47
CA ASP A 278 -7.00 20.66 -13.00
C ASP A 278 -8.19 19.87 -12.43
N SER A 279 -9.17 19.49 -13.27
CA SER A 279 -10.32 18.73 -12.78
C SER A 279 -9.89 17.33 -12.34
N VAL A 280 -10.04 17.02 -11.07
CA VAL A 280 -9.79 15.70 -10.47
C VAL A 280 -11.11 15.08 -10.01
N LEU A 281 -11.14 13.76 -9.86
CA LEU A 281 -12.36 13.06 -9.47
C LEU A 281 -12.59 13.18 -7.96
N VAL A 282 -13.77 13.65 -7.55
CA VAL A 282 -14.16 13.83 -6.15
C VAL A 282 -15.58 13.35 -5.88
N TYR A 283 -15.89 13.03 -4.62
CA TYR A 283 -17.27 12.72 -4.22
C TYR A 283 -18.18 13.93 -4.46
N SER A 284 -19.33 13.69 -5.09
CA SER A 284 -20.29 14.72 -5.49
C SER A 284 -20.69 15.60 -4.30
N GLY A 285 -20.57 16.92 -4.49
CA GLY A 285 -20.87 17.89 -3.44
C GLY A 285 -19.77 18.06 -2.38
N THR A 286 -18.59 17.48 -2.58
CA THR A 286 -17.43 17.58 -1.68
C THR A 286 -16.16 17.94 -2.46
N THR A 287 -15.03 18.10 -1.75
CA THR A 287 -13.68 18.19 -2.33
C THR A 287 -12.83 16.95 -2.06
N SER A 288 -13.42 15.88 -1.53
CA SER A 288 -12.71 14.67 -1.14
C SER A 288 -12.52 13.75 -2.34
N ALA A 289 -11.28 13.37 -2.61
CA ALA A 289 -10.93 12.46 -3.69
C ALA A 289 -10.94 10.99 -3.22
N PRO A 290 -11.60 10.07 -3.95
CA PRO A 290 -11.54 8.63 -3.65
C PRO A 290 -10.20 7.99 -4.07
N TYR A 291 -9.44 8.66 -4.96
CA TYR A 291 -8.19 8.17 -5.54
C TYR A 291 -6.99 8.95 -4.99
N ALA A 292 -5.90 9.09 -5.75
CA ALA A 292 -4.73 9.82 -5.25
C ALA A 292 -5.11 11.25 -4.83
N ARG A 293 -4.47 11.71 -3.76
CA ARG A 293 -4.59 13.08 -3.24
C ARG A 293 -3.28 13.57 -2.66
N SER A 294 -3.16 14.88 -2.46
CA SER A 294 -2.08 15.41 -1.62
C SER A 294 -2.37 15.17 -0.13
N LYS A 295 -1.31 15.00 0.65
CA LYS A 295 -1.34 15.10 2.11
C LYS A 295 -1.71 16.53 2.54
N GLU A 296 -1.38 17.52 1.72
CA GLU A 296 -1.63 18.93 1.97
C GLU A 296 -3.01 19.35 1.44
N PRO A 297 -3.89 19.91 2.29
CA PRO A 297 -5.23 20.31 1.86
C PRO A 297 -5.21 21.42 0.80
N GLY A 298 -5.82 21.16 -0.35
CA GLY A 298 -5.93 22.14 -1.44
C GLY A 298 -4.85 22.02 -2.50
N GLU A 299 -3.90 21.10 -2.34
CA GLU A 299 -2.93 20.74 -3.37
C GLU A 299 -3.40 19.54 -4.20
N ILE A 300 -3.26 19.62 -5.54
CA ILE A 300 -3.82 18.60 -6.45
C ILE A 300 -2.79 17.89 -7.34
N TRP A 301 -1.50 18.24 -7.33
CA TRP A 301 -0.54 17.64 -8.26
C TRP A 301 -0.52 16.10 -8.23
N PRO A 302 -0.65 15.39 -7.08
CA PRO A 302 -0.63 13.93 -7.10
C PRO A 302 -1.81 13.34 -7.87
N ALA A 303 -3.00 13.93 -7.69
CA ALA A 303 -4.23 13.53 -8.38
C ALA A 303 -4.16 13.87 -9.88
N VAL A 304 -3.58 15.02 -10.23
CA VAL A 304 -3.38 15.42 -11.64
C VAL A 304 -2.35 14.52 -12.34
N TYR A 305 -1.27 14.12 -11.66
CA TYR A 305 -0.29 13.16 -12.19
C TYR A 305 -0.86 11.74 -12.32
N GLU A 306 -1.64 11.25 -11.35
CA GLU A 306 -2.35 9.97 -11.43
C GLU A 306 -3.31 9.95 -12.64
N LYS A 307 -4.11 11.02 -12.80
CA LYS A 307 -4.97 11.24 -13.97
C LYS A 307 -4.18 11.22 -15.27
N ALA A 308 -3.09 11.98 -15.37
CA ALA A 308 -2.28 12.03 -16.58
C ALA A 308 -1.63 10.67 -16.91
N TYR A 309 -1.17 9.96 -15.89
CA TYR A 309 -0.60 8.63 -16.03
C TYR A 309 -1.65 7.62 -16.51
N ALA A 310 -2.87 7.64 -15.92
CA ALA A 310 -3.98 6.81 -16.39
C ALA A 310 -4.36 7.13 -17.84
N LYS A 311 -4.41 8.41 -18.19
CA LYS A 311 -4.68 8.86 -19.56
C LYS A 311 -3.66 8.32 -20.55
N TRP A 312 -2.37 8.49 -20.25
CA TRP A 312 -1.25 8.01 -21.07
C TRP A 312 -1.27 6.48 -21.21
N ARG A 313 -1.28 5.76 -20.07
CA ARG A 313 -1.13 4.30 -20.02
C ARG A 313 -2.28 3.57 -20.71
N LEU A 314 -3.49 4.11 -20.62
CA LEU A 314 -4.69 3.52 -21.22
C LEU A 314 -4.94 4.00 -22.67
N GLY A 315 -4.15 4.96 -23.18
CA GLY A 315 -4.41 5.57 -24.48
C GLY A 315 -5.75 6.32 -24.53
N GLU A 316 -6.20 6.88 -23.40
CA GLU A 316 -7.47 7.59 -23.31
C GLU A 316 -7.37 8.99 -23.94
N PRO A 317 -8.17 9.31 -24.97
CA PRO A 317 -8.14 10.63 -25.59
C PRO A 317 -8.80 11.73 -24.75
N THR A 318 -9.79 11.38 -23.91
CA THR A 318 -10.54 12.38 -23.11
C THR A 318 -9.74 12.87 -21.90
N ASP A 319 -10.28 13.86 -21.19
CA ASP A 319 -9.73 14.33 -19.93
C ASP A 319 -10.24 13.52 -18.72
N PHE A 320 -10.90 12.38 -18.97
CA PHE A 320 -11.62 11.62 -17.96
C PHE A 320 -11.24 10.13 -18.02
N PRO A 321 -9.98 9.77 -17.75
CA PRO A 321 -9.54 8.37 -17.78
C PRO A 321 -10.15 7.56 -16.65
N ALA A 322 -10.38 6.27 -16.93
CA ALA A 322 -10.77 5.29 -15.94
C ALA A 322 -9.58 4.93 -15.03
N ILE A 323 -9.25 5.80 -14.07
CA ILE A 323 -8.14 5.62 -13.12
C ILE A 323 -8.09 4.21 -12.49
N PRO A 324 -9.20 3.59 -12.05
CA PRO A 324 -9.17 2.25 -11.48
C PRO A 324 -8.64 1.15 -12.42
N SER A 325 -8.59 1.41 -13.73
CA SER A 325 -8.04 0.49 -14.73
C SER A 325 -6.50 0.45 -14.76
N ILE A 326 -5.80 1.37 -14.07
CA ILE A 326 -4.34 1.29 -13.90
C ILE A 326 -3.90 0.54 -12.64
N ALA A 327 -4.82 -0.04 -11.86
CA ALA A 327 -4.48 -0.84 -10.69
C ALA A 327 -3.67 -2.09 -11.08
N GLY A 328 -2.61 -2.37 -10.32
CA GLY A 328 -1.62 -3.38 -10.65
C GLY A 328 -0.58 -2.86 -11.66
N GLY A 329 0.68 -2.82 -11.24
CA GLY A 329 1.76 -2.34 -12.09
C GLY A 329 3.14 -2.67 -11.55
N ASP A 330 4.15 -2.01 -12.12
CA ASP A 330 5.55 -2.18 -11.79
C ASP A 330 6.13 -0.83 -11.34
N PRO A 331 6.64 -0.73 -10.10
CA PRO A 331 7.06 0.55 -9.55
C PRO A 331 8.36 1.06 -10.17
N SER A 332 9.26 0.19 -10.66
CA SER A 332 10.51 0.64 -11.30
C SER A 332 10.25 1.15 -12.72
N ILE A 333 9.33 0.50 -13.45
CA ILE A 333 8.84 1.03 -14.74
C ILE A 333 8.13 2.37 -14.54
N ALA A 334 7.33 2.55 -13.49
CA ALA A 334 6.73 3.85 -13.20
C ALA A 334 7.79 4.94 -12.94
N CYS A 335 8.88 4.62 -12.24
CA CYS A 335 10.02 5.54 -12.08
C CYS A 335 10.63 5.92 -13.44
N ARG A 336 10.84 4.95 -14.33
CA ARG A 336 11.32 5.19 -15.70
C ARG A 336 10.35 6.05 -16.50
N ALA A 337 9.05 5.77 -16.41
CA ALA A 337 8.03 6.52 -17.14
C ALA A 337 8.04 8.01 -16.71
N LEU A 338 8.14 8.27 -15.42
CA LEU A 338 8.18 9.64 -14.86
C LEU A 338 9.47 10.40 -15.16
N THR A 339 10.61 9.71 -15.22
CA THR A 339 11.94 10.36 -15.33
C THR A 339 12.56 10.32 -16.72
N GLY A 340 12.20 9.35 -17.55
CA GLY A 340 12.89 9.04 -18.80
C GLY A 340 14.27 8.37 -18.62
N LEU A 341 14.68 8.05 -17.39
CA LEU A 341 15.95 7.36 -17.10
C LEU A 341 15.85 5.85 -17.34
N SER A 342 16.98 5.14 -17.20
CA SER A 342 17.03 3.69 -17.42
C SER A 342 16.53 2.93 -16.20
N ASP A 343 15.71 1.90 -16.42
CA ASP A 343 15.26 0.99 -15.37
C ASP A 343 16.42 0.13 -14.85
N TYR A 344 16.50 -0.05 -13.53
CA TYR A 344 17.41 -0.99 -12.88
C TYR A 344 16.70 -1.73 -11.75
N ARG A 345 17.07 -3.00 -11.54
CA ARG A 345 16.40 -3.88 -10.59
C ARG A 345 17.34 -4.87 -9.91
N GLN A 346 16.99 -5.22 -8.68
CA GLN A 346 17.58 -6.31 -7.91
C GLN A 346 16.49 -7.14 -7.25
N TRP A 347 16.39 -8.40 -7.68
CA TRP A 347 15.58 -9.41 -7.01
C TRP A 347 16.30 -9.90 -5.76
N HIS A 348 15.68 -9.82 -4.59
CA HIS A 348 16.33 -10.18 -3.33
C HIS A 348 16.66 -11.67 -3.23
N THR A 349 16.01 -12.51 -4.03
CA THR A 349 16.36 -13.93 -4.19
C THR A 349 17.72 -14.14 -4.88
N SER A 350 18.17 -13.17 -5.68
CA SER A 350 19.42 -13.24 -6.47
C SER A 350 20.59 -12.50 -5.83
N PHE A 351 20.33 -11.62 -4.87
CA PHE A 351 21.34 -10.76 -4.24
C PHE A 351 21.30 -10.90 -2.73
N THR A 352 22.46 -10.86 -2.07
CA THR A 352 22.56 -10.84 -0.61
C THR A 352 22.10 -9.49 -0.04
N ALA A 353 21.67 -9.48 1.23
CA ALA A 353 21.33 -8.25 1.95
C ALA A 353 22.44 -7.16 1.87
N ALA A 354 23.71 -7.58 1.89
CA ALA A 354 24.85 -6.67 1.76
C ALA A 354 25.01 -6.07 0.35
N GLN A 355 24.68 -6.85 -0.70
CA GLN A 355 24.68 -6.35 -2.07
C GLN A 355 23.52 -5.39 -2.31
N VAL A 356 22.33 -5.72 -1.81
CA VAL A 356 21.16 -4.82 -1.86
C VAL A 356 21.45 -3.50 -1.15
N LEU A 357 22.05 -3.56 0.05
CA LEU A 357 22.49 -2.35 0.76
C LEU A 357 23.51 -1.55 -0.04
N SER A 358 24.52 -2.21 -0.62
CA SER A 358 25.52 -1.54 -1.45
C SER A 358 24.89 -0.78 -2.61
N THR A 359 23.84 -1.34 -3.23
CA THR A 359 23.09 -0.65 -4.29
C THR A 359 22.33 0.56 -3.76
N ILE A 360 21.59 0.44 -2.65
CA ILE A 360 20.92 1.59 -2.03
C ILE A 360 21.93 2.70 -1.70
N GLN A 361 23.09 2.34 -1.17
CA GLN A 361 24.17 3.27 -0.85
C GLN A 361 24.79 3.91 -2.10
N ALA A 362 24.94 3.18 -3.20
CA ALA A 362 25.46 3.71 -4.46
C ALA A 362 24.52 4.75 -5.10
N HIS A 363 23.22 4.62 -4.82
CA HIS A 363 22.16 5.55 -5.26
C HIS A 363 21.81 6.58 -4.17
N SER A 364 22.67 6.77 -3.15
CA SER A 364 22.46 7.70 -2.05
C SER A 364 23.67 8.58 -1.75
N VAL A 365 23.43 9.79 -1.26
CA VAL A 365 24.44 10.68 -0.68
C VAL A 365 23.98 11.09 0.71
N ASP A 366 24.86 10.92 1.71
CA ASP A 366 24.61 11.32 3.11
C ASP A 366 23.25 10.86 3.66
N GLY A 367 22.91 9.61 3.34
CA GLY A 367 21.69 8.94 3.81
C GLY A 367 20.45 9.16 2.95
N ARG A 368 20.45 10.09 1.98
CA ARG A 368 19.34 10.37 1.06
C ARG A 368 19.55 9.73 -0.31
N THR A 369 18.52 9.12 -0.89
CA THR A 369 18.57 8.67 -2.30
C THR A 369 18.65 9.85 -3.27
N THR A 370 19.53 9.74 -4.28
CA THR A 370 19.76 10.76 -5.33
C THR A 370 19.18 10.39 -6.68
N THR A 371 18.70 9.15 -6.82
CA THR A 371 17.90 8.66 -7.95
C THR A 371 16.64 8.02 -7.37
N PRO A 372 15.49 8.03 -8.07
CA PRO A 372 14.27 7.42 -7.55
C PRO A 372 14.51 5.92 -7.30
N MET A 373 14.12 5.48 -6.10
CA MET A 373 14.27 4.11 -5.64
C MET A 373 12.97 3.63 -5.00
N VAL A 374 12.54 2.43 -5.36
CA VAL A 374 11.32 1.78 -4.89
C VAL A 374 11.62 0.34 -4.48
N ALA A 375 10.79 -0.21 -3.60
CA ALA A 375 10.81 -1.60 -3.18
C ALA A 375 9.41 -2.20 -3.32
N TRP A 376 9.32 -3.51 -3.56
CA TRP A 376 8.05 -4.23 -3.61
C TRP A 376 8.12 -5.53 -2.83
N THR A 377 7.02 -5.86 -2.16
CA THR A 377 6.90 -7.05 -1.31
C THR A 377 6.54 -8.29 -2.13
N HIS A 378 6.72 -9.47 -1.53
CA HIS A 378 6.20 -10.71 -2.14
C HIS A 378 4.66 -10.68 -2.17
N GLY A 379 4.06 -11.40 -3.12
CA GLY A 379 2.60 -11.53 -3.24
C GLY A 379 1.92 -12.11 -2.00
N THR A 380 2.65 -12.86 -1.17
CA THR A 380 2.22 -13.37 0.13
C THR A 380 3.43 -13.47 1.07
N GLU A 381 3.21 -13.58 2.38
CA GLU A 381 4.33 -13.57 3.33
C GLU A 381 5.33 -14.72 3.12
N PRO A 382 6.64 -14.46 3.21
CA PRO A 382 7.68 -15.45 2.93
C PRO A 382 7.80 -16.51 4.04
N THR A 383 7.39 -16.18 5.26
CA THR A 383 7.29 -17.10 6.39
C THR A 383 6.04 -16.75 7.21
N PRO A 384 5.40 -17.72 7.90
CA PRO A 384 4.20 -17.45 8.69
C PRO A 384 4.39 -16.31 9.71
N GLY A 385 3.49 -15.32 9.71
CA GLY A 385 3.49 -14.15 10.60
C GLY A 385 4.45 -13.02 10.23
N ALA A 386 5.27 -13.18 9.18
CA ALA A 386 6.32 -12.22 8.85
C ALA A 386 5.78 -10.82 8.50
N TYR A 387 4.61 -10.75 7.85
CA TYR A 387 3.98 -9.50 7.47
C TYR A 387 3.15 -8.89 8.58
N SER A 388 2.40 -9.69 9.35
CA SER A 388 1.64 -9.17 10.48
C SER A 388 2.55 -8.67 11.61
N ASP A 389 3.65 -9.36 11.91
CA ASP A 389 4.58 -8.98 12.98
C ASP A 389 5.38 -7.70 12.67
N ALA A 390 5.67 -7.48 11.39
CA ALA A 390 6.39 -6.30 10.91
C ALA A 390 5.45 -5.22 10.35
N THR A 391 4.15 -5.51 10.32
CA THR A 391 3.09 -4.69 9.70
C THR A 391 3.53 -4.19 8.31
N ILE A 392 3.92 -5.15 7.48
CA ILE A 392 4.26 -4.99 6.07
C ILE A 392 3.13 -5.57 5.23
N VAL A 393 2.85 -4.97 4.08
CA VAL A 393 1.69 -5.34 3.25
C VAL A 393 2.16 -6.19 2.09
N ALA A 394 1.50 -7.32 1.85
CA ALA A 394 1.77 -8.18 0.72
C ALA A 394 1.37 -7.53 -0.60
N ASN A 395 2.07 -7.87 -1.68
CA ASN A 395 1.79 -7.36 -3.03
C ASN A 395 1.75 -5.82 -3.11
N HIS A 396 2.62 -5.14 -2.37
CA HIS A 396 2.61 -3.68 -2.18
C HIS A 396 3.95 -3.03 -2.52
N ALA A 397 3.90 -1.79 -2.99
CA ALA A 397 5.07 -0.98 -3.34
C ALA A 397 5.36 0.09 -2.28
N TYR A 398 6.64 0.36 -2.05
CA TYR A 398 7.14 1.35 -1.09
C TYR A 398 8.21 2.21 -1.74
N SER A 399 8.28 3.49 -1.37
CA SER A 399 9.39 4.37 -1.77
C SER A 399 10.59 4.14 -0.86
N ILE A 400 11.81 4.18 -1.40
CA ILE A 400 13.05 4.15 -0.61
C ILE A 400 13.60 5.58 -0.57
N LEU A 401 13.56 6.17 0.62
CA LEU A 401 14.05 7.54 0.84
C LEU A 401 15.56 7.55 1.13
N GLY A 402 16.13 6.41 1.53
CA GLY A 402 17.51 6.36 1.92
C GLY A 402 17.89 5.23 2.84
N TRP A 403 18.96 5.46 3.59
CA TRP A 403 19.47 4.51 4.57
C TRP A 403 20.04 5.25 5.78
N MET A 404 20.11 4.55 6.91
CA MET A 404 20.80 5.06 8.10
C MET A 404 21.50 3.96 8.87
N ARG A 405 22.50 4.34 9.66
CA ARG A 405 23.18 3.44 10.60
C ARG A 405 22.95 3.91 12.02
N ARG A 406 22.60 2.99 12.92
CA ARG A 406 22.42 3.27 14.35
C ARG A 406 23.13 2.26 15.21
N VAL A 407 23.57 2.70 16.38
CA VAL A 407 24.05 1.83 17.44
C VAL A 407 22.94 1.75 18.49
N PRO A 408 22.07 0.72 18.45
CA PRO A 408 20.99 0.62 19.42
C PRO A 408 21.58 0.42 20.83
N PRO A 409 21.05 1.09 21.87
CA PRO A 409 21.42 0.76 23.24
C PRO A 409 20.92 -0.65 23.55
N VAL A 410 21.81 -1.54 23.98
CA VAL A 410 21.42 -2.89 24.41
C VAL A 410 20.69 -2.76 25.75
N LEU A 411 19.39 -3.07 25.78
CA LEU A 411 18.66 -3.28 27.03
C LEU A 411 19.23 -4.52 27.72
N VAL A 412 19.86 -4.33 28.88
CA VAL A 412 20.52 -5.35 29.72
C VAL A 412 19.54 -6.41 30.29
N ARG A 413 18.29 -6.47 29.79
CA ARG A 413 17.26 -7.36 30.34
C ARG A 413 17.38 -8.81 29.86
N ASP A 414 17.97 -9.05 28.69
CA ASP A 414 18.03 -10.40 28.09
C ASP A 414 19.23 -11.25 28.55
N PHE A 415 20.24 -10.65 29.20
CA PHE A 415 21.40 -11.40 29.71
C PHE A 415 21.18 -12.02 31.10
N LEU A 416 20.20 -11.55 31.88
CA LEU A 416 19.98 -12.03 33.25
C LEU A 416 19.10 -13.30 33.34
N VAL A 417 18.53 -13.79 32.23
CA VAL A 417 17.63 -14.95 32.24
C VAL A 417 18.33 -16.27 31.86
N ARG A 418 19.59 -16.25 31.39
CA ARG A 418 20.32 -17.48 31.02
C ARG A 418 21.31 -18.04 32.04
N GLU A 419 21.54 -17.38 33.18
CA GLU A 419 22.46 -17.90 34.22
C GLU A 419 21.77 -18.30 35.55
N ARG A 420 20.49 -18.73 35.54
CA ARG A 420 19.84 -19.22 36.76
C ARG A 420 19.18 -20.60 36.69
N LEU A 421 19.59 -21.43 35.73
CA LEU A 421 19.19 -22.84 35.63
C LEU A 421 20.40 -23.77 35.46
N VAL A 422 21.42 -23.60 36.31
CA VAL A 422 22.29 -24.70 36.73
C VAL A 422 22.43 -24.59 38.24
N GLY A 423 21.64 -25.39 38.96
CA GLY A 423 21.75 -25.50 40.41
C GLY A 423 23.13 -26.06 40.80
N PRO A 424 23.70 -25.65 41.94
CA PRO A 424 25.02 -26.10 42.35
C PRO A 424 24.98 -27.61 42.64
N VAL A 425 25.94 -28.34 42.08
CA VAL A 425 26.22 -29.74 42.45
C VAL A 425 26.70 -29.73 43.90
N VAL A 426 25.82 -30.15 44.82
CA VAL A 426 26.19 -30.44 46.20
C VAL A 426 27.01 -31.72 46.20
N ARG A 427 28.24 -31.65 46.72
CA ARG A 427 28.95 -32.83 47.24
C ARG A 427 28.89 -32.78 48.76
N PRO A 428 28.53 -33.87 49.44
CA PRO A 428 28.48 -33.91 50.89
C PRO A 428 29.89 -34.16 51.43
N GLU A 429 30.38 -33.27 52.31
CA GLU A 429 31.19 -33.63 53.48
C GLU A 429 31.53 -32.37 54.32
N GLU A 430 31.11 -32.44 55.58
CA GLU A 430 31.74 -31.91 56.81
C GLU A 430 31.80 -30.39 57.15
N VAL A 431 30.80 -29.97 57.96
CA VAL A 431 30.93 -29.38 59.32
C VAL A 431 31.66 -28.01 59.53
N ALA A 432 30.88 -26.95 59.83
CA ALA A 432 30.84 -26.23 61.14
C ALA A 432 30.51 -24.71 61.06
N ALA A 433 29.33 -24.36 61.58
CA ALA A 433 28.99 -23.25 62.48
C ALA A 433 29.59 -21.83 62.31
N ARG A 434 28.74 -20.82 62.02
CA ARG A 434 28.12 -19.91 63.02
C ARG A 434 27.34 -18.77 62.35
N GLU A 435 26.11 -18.57 62.80
CA GLU A 435 25.33 -17.34 62.63
C GLU A 435 25.85 -16.24 63.56
N GLN A 436 25.98 -15.00 63.06
CA GLN A 436 25.69 -13.80 63.84
C GLN A 436 25.05 -12.75 62.93
N GLY A 437 23.86 -12.30 63.35
CA GLY A 437 23.08 -11.25 62.71
C GLY A 437 23.77 -9.89 62.76
N GLY A 438 23.44 -9.08 61.76
CA GLY A 438 23.90 -7.71 61.63
C GLY A 438 23.19 -7.05 60.46
N GLU A 439 22.09 -6.37 60.77
CA GLU A 439 21.37 -5.48 59.87
C GLU A 439 22.33 -4.36 59.40
N LEU A 440 22.76 -4.42 58.13
CA LEU A 440 23.64 -3.40 57.56
C LEU A 440 22.80 -2.33 56.84
N VAL A 441 22.45 -1.29 57.58
CA VAL A 441 21.96 -0.01 57.04
C VAL A 441 23.06 0.60 56.17
N LEU A 442 22.95 0.50 54.85
CA LEU A 442 23.87 1.16 53.90
C LEU A 442 23.44 2.61 53.65
N GLY A 443 23.74 3.47 54.62
CA GLY A 443 23.95 4.89 54.38
C GLY A 443 25.29 5.11 53.68
N ALA A 444 25.32 5.01 52.35
CA ALA A 444 26.51 5.32 51.56
C ALA A 444 26.17 6.42 50.54
N SER A 445 27.00 7.47 50.52
CA SER A 445 26.86 8.61 49.62
C SER A 445 26.98 8.19 48.14
N PRO A 446 26.42 8.96 47.19
CA PRO A 446 26.42 8.61 45.76
C PRO A 446 27.81 8.32 45.18
N ARG A 447 28.87 8.91 45.75
CA ARG A 447 30.26 8.69 45.33
C ARG A 447 30.83 7.33 45.75
N ALA A 448 30.38 6.75 46.85
CA ALA A 448 30.83 5.42 47.29
C ALA A 448 30.20 4.30 46.44
N ARG A 449 28.98 4.50 45.92
CA ARG A 449 28.34 3.57 44.97
C ARG A 449 29.05 3.54 43.62
N ALA A 450 29.54 4.69 43.14
CA ALA A 450 30.31 4.75 41.90
C ALA A 450 31.68 4.03 42.00
N ALA A 451 32.32 4.09 43.18
CA ALA A 451 33.62 3.45 43.40
C ALA A 451 33.53 1.92 43.50
N ILE A 452 32.46 1.37 44.10
CA ILE A 452 32.28 -0.09 44.19
C ILE A 452 31.87 -0.69 42.84
N VAL A 453 31.10 0.04 42.02
CA VAL A 453 30.76 -0.39 40.65
C VAL A 453 31.97 -0.29 39.71
N GLY A 454 32.86 0.70 39.90
CA GLY A 454 34.06 0.85 39.06
C GLY A 454 35.17 -0.16 39.34
N ALA A 455 35.26 -0.71 40.56
CA ALA A 455 36.38 -1.58 40.96
C ALA A 455 36.15 -3.09 40.73
N LEU A 456 34.91 -3.52 40.46
CA LEU A 456 34.56 -4.94 40.26
C LEU A 456 34.17 -5.28 38.80
N TRP A 457 34.27 -4.32 37.88
CA TRP A 457 33.67 -4.43 36.54
C TRP A 457 34.56 -4.15 35.30
N PRO A 458 35.89 -4.38 35.27
CA PRO A 458 36.63 -4.24 34.01
C PRO A 458 36.31 -5.35 32.99
N ASP A 459 35.96 -6.56 33.43
CA ASP A 459 35.98 -7.76 32.57
C ASP A 459 34.60 -8.30 32.15
N LEU A 460 33.50 -7.62 32.51
CA LEU A 460 32.11 -8.07 32.26
C LEU A 460 31.24 -7.14 31.38
N VAL A 461 31.81 -6.07 30.78
CA VAL A 461 31.10 -5.22 29.79
C VAL A 461 31.84 -5.26 28.45
N GLY A 462 32.05 -6.47 27.95
CA GLY A 462 32.24 -6.70 26.52
C GLY A 462 30.90 -6.92 25.84
N ILE A 463 29.93 -5.99 25.95
CA ILE A 463 28.73 -6.04 25.10
C ILE A 463 29.13 -5.36 23.79
N PRO A 464 29.34 -6.09 22.68
CA PRO A 464 29.65 -5.46 21.42
C PRO A 464 28.43 -4.64 20.99
N LEU A 465 28.52 -3.32 21.08
CA LEU A 465 27.60 -2.39 20.45
C LEU A 465 27.72 -2.57 18.92
N ARG A 466 26.94 -3.49 18.36
CA ARG A 466 26.95 -3.74 16.92
C ARG A 466 26.07 -2.71 16.24
N PRO A 467 26.62 -1.84 15.38
CA PRO A 467 25.82 -0.92 14.60
C PRO A 467 24.92 -1.72 13.66
N ARG A 468 23.64 -1.34 13.61
CA ARG A 468 22.64 -1.85 12.67
C ARG A 468 22.43 -0.85 11.55
N THR A 469 22.18 -1.36 10.36
CA THR A 469 21.87 -0.56 9.18
C THR A 469 20.40 -0.77 8.81
N TYR A 470 19.73 0.33 8.52
CA TYR A 470 18.32 0.39 8.21
C TYR A 470 18.11 1.02 6.84
N VAL A 471 17.14 0.51 6.10
CA VAL A 471 16.58 1.15 4.91
C VAL A 471 15.40 2.02 5.35
N ILE A 472 15.32 3.23 4.80
CA ILE A 472 14.22 4.16 5.09
C ILE A 472 13.18 4.02 3.99
N LEU A 473 11.97 3.60 4.39
CA LEU A 473 10.87 3.27 3.50
C LEU A 473 9.70 4.20 3.76
N ARG A 474 8.91 4.49 2.71
CA ARG A 474 7.61 5.15 2.84
C ARG A 474 6.51 4.28 2.25
N ASN A 475 5.45 4.06 3.02
CA ASN A 475 4.20 3.50 2.54
C ASN A 475 3.40 4.58 1.76
N PRO A 476 3.01 4.35 0.50
CA PRO A 476 2.24 5.30 -0.29
C PRO A 476 0.83 5.61 0.26
N TRP A 477 0.33 4.86 1.24
CA TRP A 477 -0.92 5.19 1.92
C TRP A 477 -0.84 6.42 2.82
N GLY A 478 0.36 6.99 3.05
CA GLY A 478 0.56 8.13 3.94
C GLY A 478 0.40 7.79 5.43
N SER A 479 0.17 6.53 5.77
CA SER A 479 0.09 5.99 7.13
C SER A 479 1.10 4.85 7.32
N THR A 480 1.55 4.66 8.55
CA THR A 480 2.72 3.86 8.92
C THR A 480 2.33 2.48 9.49
N PRO A 481 2.20 1.44 8.65
CA PRO A 481 2.08 0.11 9.21
C PRO A 481 3.45 -0.35 9.71
N GLY A 482 4.60 -0.13 9.07
CA GLY A 482 5.89 -0.74 9.47
C GLY A 482 6.27 -0.64 10.96
N THR A 483 6.08 -1.72 11.73
CA THR A 483 6.36 -1.84 13.17
C THR A 483 7.16 -3.11 13.50
N GLY A 484 7.30 -3.45 14.79
CA GLY A 484 7.97 -4.67 15.23
C GLY A 484 9.46 -4.51 15.56
N ALA A 485 10.09 -5.61 16.00
CA ALA A 485 11.44 -5.59 16.57
C ALA A 485 12.57 -5.23 15.59
N SER A 486 12.28 -5.22 14.29
CA SER A 486 13.24 -4.89 13.22
C SER A 486 13.18 -3.44 12.76
N THR A 487 12.32 -2.61 13.38
CA THR A 487 12.20 -1.19 13.04
C THR A 487 12.96 -0.28 14.00
N ALA A 488 13.08 1.00 13.63
CA ALA A 488 13.68 2.03 14.49
C ALA A 488 12.77 3.26 14.59
N SER A 489 12.77 3.91 15.76
CA SER A 489 12.02 5.13 16.05
C SER A 489 12.89 6.40 15.95
N GLY A 490 12.31 7.59 16.06
CA GLY A 490 13.05 8.86 16.04
C GLY A 490 13.09 9.48 14.66
N THR A 491 14.25 9.95 14.20
CA THR A 491 14.34 10.73 12.94
C THR A 491 15.42 10.17 12.03
N HIS A 492 15.18 10.21 10.73
CA HIS A 492 16.18 10.05 9.68
C HIS A 492 16.71 11.42 9.28
N GLN A 493 18.03 11.59 9.30
CA GLN A 493 18.70 12.80 8.83
C GLN A 493 19.19 12.54 7.41
N ALA A 494 18.65 13.30 6.47
CA ALA A 494 18.97 13.24 5.06
C ALA A 494 19.61 14.56 4.63
N ARG A 495 20.77 14.53 4.00
CA ARG A 495 21.35 15.78 3.46
C ARG A 495 20.69 16.12 2.14
N ASP A 496 20.14 17.33 2.06
CA ASP A 496 19.55 17.87 0.85
C ASP A 496 20.35 19.09 0.39
N VAL A 497 21.07 18.95 -0.73
CA VAL A 497 21.98 19.95 -1.31
C VAL A 497 23.00 20.49 -0.30
N ASP A 498 22.63 21.51 0.48
CA ASP A 498 23.47 22.21 1.47
C ASP A 498 22.90 22.21 2.90
N TRP A 499 21.74 21.61 3.16
CA TRP A 499 21.11 21.53 4.48
C TRP A 499 20.72 20.10 4.88
N TRP A 500 20.35 19.90 6.14
CA TRP A 500 19.92 18.60 6.67
C TRP A 500 18.40 18.57 6.86
N ARG A 501 17.73 17.67 6.15
CA ARG A 501 16.31 17.39 6.28
C ARG A 501 16.08 16.35 7.36
N SER A 502 15.24 16.71 8.33
CA SER A 502 14.79 15.83 9.39
C SER A 502 13.49 15.15 8.98
N VAL A 503 13.53 13.85 8.73
CA VAL A 503 12.34 13.04 8.38
C VAL A 503 11.93 12.20 9.60
N PRO A 504 10.81 12.50 10.27
CA PRO A 504 10.32 11.71 11.39
C PRO A 504 9.98 10.28 10.96
N LEU A 505 10.43 9.29 11.74
CA LEU A 505 10.03 7.90 11.59
C LEU A 505 8.74 7.67 12.39
N GLY A 506 7.75 7.05 11.77
CA GLY A 506 6.41 6.87 12.34
C GLY A 506 5.37 7.89 11.85
N ALA A 507 5.75 8.84 10.98
CA ALA A 507 4.86 9.84 10.37
C ALA A 507 4.85 9.70 8.84
N ASP A 508 3.76 10.13 8.20
CA ASP A 508 3.61 10.24 6.73
C ASP A 508 3.96 8.97 5.93
N GLY A 509 3.70 7.82 6.55
CA GLY A 509 4.05 6.51 6.00
C GLY A 509 5.52 6.11 6.11
N VAL A 510 6.38 6.93 6.72
CA VAL A 510 7.82 6.71 6.81
C VAL A 510 8.20 5.82 7.99
N PHE A 511 9.00 4.79 7.74
CA PHE A 511 9.58 3.92 8.76
C PHE A 511 10.97 3.45 8.35
N ALA A 512 11.71 2.93 9.33
CA ALA A 512 13.03 2.34 9.12
C ALA A 512 12.97 0.85 9.36
N LEU A 513 13.56 0.05 8.46
CA LEU A 513 13.59 -1.41 8.55
C LEU A 513 15.02 -1.94 8.46
N GLU A 514 15.42 -2.81 9.40
CA GLU A 514 16.75 -3.40 9.39
C GLU A 514 17.02 -4.15 8.07
N ILE A 515 18.22 -3.99 7.50
CA ILE A 515 18.56 -4.50 6.16
C ILE A 515 18.26 -6.01 5.97
N ASN A 516 18.45 -6.83 7.00
CA ASN A 516 18.17 -8.28 6.92
C ASN A 516 16.66 -8.57 6.93
N ALA A 517 15.87 -7.79 7.66
CA ALA A 517 14.42 -7.89 7.64
C ALA A 517 13.87 -7.38 6.31
N TYR A 518 14.39 -6.25 5.81
CA TYR A 518 14.09 -5.73 4.49
C TYR A 518 14.37 -6.75 3.38
N HIS A 519 15.57 -7.33 3.36
CA HIS A 519 15.95 -8.35 2.38
C HIS A 519 15.01 -9.56 2.39
N ARG A 520 14.57 -10.00 3.57
CA ARG A 520 13.65 -11.14 3.74
C ARG A 520 12.20 -10.82 3.33
N LEU A 521 11.71 -9.62 3.66
CA LEU A 521 10.30 -9.26 3.53
C LEU A 521 9.95 -8.69 2.15
N PHE A 522 10.95 -8.21 1.41
CA PHE A 522 10.76 -7.61 0.10
C PHE A 522 11.27 -8.54 -1.00
N ALA A 523 10.52 -8.62 -2.11
CA ALA A 523 10.87 -9.44 -3.27
C ALA A 523 11.95 -8.78 -4.13
N GLY A 524 11.94 -7.44 -4.20
CA GLY A 524 12.92 -6.70 -4.97
C GLY A 524 12.95 -5.21 -4.69
N THR A 525 13.97 -4.61 -5.27
CA THR A 525 14.31 -3.19 -5.20
C THR A 525 14.74 -2.71 -6.58
N GLY A 526 14.41 -1.47 -6.92
CA GLY A 526 14.78 -0.91 -8.22
C GLY A 526 14.41 0.56 -8.33
N GLY A 527 14.44 1.08 -9.54
CA GLY A 527 14.10 2.46 -9.81
C GLY A 527 14.57 2.89 -11.20
N ALA A 528 14.89 4.17 -11.35
CA ALA A 528 15.41 4.71 -12.59
C ALA A 528 16.68 5.55 -12.34
N ALA A 529 17.73 5.34 -13.13
CA ALA A 529 19.04 5.99 -12.96
C ALA A 529 19.77 6.24 -14.30
#